data_AF-A0A2H3C1U8-F1
#
_entry.id   AF-A0A2H3C1U8-F1
#
_cell.length_a   1.000
_cell.length_b   1.000
_cell.length_c   1.000
_cell.angle_alpha   90.00
_cell.angle_beta   90.00
_cell.angle_gamma   90.00
#
_symmetry.space_group_name_H-M   'P 1'
#
loop_
_entity.id
_entity.type
_entity.pdbx_description
1 polymer ?
#
loop_
_entity_poly.entity_id
_entity_poly.type
_entity_poly.pdbx_seq_one_letter_code
_entity_poly.pdbx_strand_id
1 'polypeptide(L)'
;MYSRSGEAENCVYNWTKLSLPQVTLSTLAETGQAESTITVPKQRSYTGRKPVIRSALASTPCINFGIHGVLERLNAILCTSYTLNASILRSVLESFIAQNYDFGTVYTNIRPYWYDLTTIRYISESWDRHREMRQHILANNMISGKNIPPRRIWDLYTNRVVSDEERMNVWTPINGFEWPVPIPEYADLDLIRIEMLNLEAEYVWLDVLCLRQESGWREDLRKEEWKVDVPTIGSIYRNAMVVYYLSGLGRPFCLQPGDLESERCWFRRAWTLQEEELQALQTMTRRGIFNVLWQMRNSVSTKPLDKVTGLAYILSAKSIPIYDETQSEEDAWAALVGVMPKLYLQELLLYPEPGNGCKLWRPSWSQVMAGTHSVGLPGLMKSTGELEGDWYEGPCMKSGNVWGLADVSNEGIPRQGELVIKDFTGAPHTFKISAKHADT
;
A
#
# COMPACT_ATOMS: atom_id res chain seq x y z
N MET A 1 8.29 3.63 9.03
CA MET A 1 8.62 4.87 9.75
C MET A 1 8.52 6.03 8.78
N TYR A 2 7.37 6.71 8.71
CA TYR A 2 7.23 7.91 7.87
C TYR A 2 7.92 9.08 8.59
N SER A 3 9.13 9.45 8.15
CA SER A 3 9.75 10.69 8.58
C SER A 3 8.94 11.88 8.03
N ARG A 4 8.84 12.95 8.82
CA ARG A 4 8.19 14.20 8.38
C ARG A 4 9.06 14.89 7.33
N SER A 5 8.41 15.55 6.39
CA SER A 5 9.08 16.26 5.30
C SER A 5 9.88 17.47 5.80
N GLY A 6 11.20 17.35 5.83
CA GLY A 6 12.19 18.43 5.68
C GLY A 6 12.38 19.42 6.84
N GLU A 7 11.33 19.85 7.52
CA GLU A 7 11.37 21.06 8.39
C GLU A 7 10.88 20.81 9.83
N ALA A 8 10.49 19.57 10.16
CA ALA A 8 9.90 19.20 11.45
C ALA A 8 10.66 18.08 12.20
N GLU A 9 11.98 17.98 12.01
CA GLU A 9 12.81 16.88 12.55
C GLU A 9 12.96 16.87 14.09
N ASN A 10 12.64 17.96 14.80
CA ASN A 10 12.97 18.12 16.22
C ASN A 10 11.85 17.78 17.24
N CYS A 11 10.61 17.54 16.81
CA CYS A 11 9.44 17.42 17.71
C CYS A 11 8.87 15.99 17.80
N VAL A 12 9.73 14.99 17.99
CA VAL A 12 9.34 13.64 18.44
C VAL A 12 10.18 13.27 19.67
N TYR A 13 9.60 13.44 20.86
CA TYR A 13 10.30 13.10 22.10
C TYR A 13 10.60 11.60 22.17
N ASN A 14 11.88 11.23 22.28
CA ASN A 14 12.26 9.83 22.37
C ASN A 14 11.94 9.27 23.77
N TRP A 15 10.77 8.63 23.88
CA TRP A 15 10.22 8.03 25.10
C TRP A 15 11.18 7.10 25.84
N THR A 16 12.19 6.51 25.18
CA THR A 16 13.19 5.65 25.86
C THR A 16 14.11 6.40 26.83
N LYS A 17 14.18 7.74 26.74
CA LYS A 17 14.94 8.60 27.66
C LYS A 17 14.14 9.03 28.91
N LEU A 18 12.85 8.72 28.98
CA LEU A 18 11.96 9.11 30.08
C LEU A 18 11.64 7.90 30.96
N SER A 19 11.88 8.00 32.27
CA SER A 19 11.56 6.94 33.23
C SER A 19 10.07 6.92 33.61
N LEU A 20 9.21 6.69 32.62
CA LEU A 20 7.78 6.47 32.78
C LEU A 20 7.47 5.22 33.63
N PRO A 21 6.28 5.15 34.26
CA PRO A 21 5.83 4.00 35.03
C PRO A 21 5.62 2.78 34.14
N GLN A 22 5.66 1.61 34.77
CA GLN A 22 5.34 0.36 34.12
C GLN A 22 3.80 0.19 34.04
N VAL A 23 3.28 0.04 32.82
CA VAL A 23 1.87 -0.19 32.53
C VAL A 23 1.69 -1.63 32.06
N THR A 24 0.60 -2.26 32.50
CA THR A 24 0.16 -3.59 32.02
C THR A 24 -1.22 -3.49 31.39
N LEU A 25 -1.35 -3.97 30.15
CA LEU A 25 -2.62 -4.38 29.55
C LEU A 25 -2.70 -5.91 29.61
N SER A 26 -3.91 -6.45 29.81
CA SER A 26 -4.18 -7.88 29.69
C SER A 26 -5.53 -8.09 29.02
N THR A 27 -5.74 -9.26 28.40
CA THR A 27 -7.02 -9.59 27.77
C THR A 27 -8.19 -9.48 28.75
N LEU A 28 -7.96 -9.83 30.02
CA LEU A 28 -9.00 -9.74 31.05
C LEU A 28 -9.44 -8.29 31.32
N ALA A 29 -8.55 -7.31 31.12
CA ALA A 29 -8.82 -5.89 31.33
C ALA A 29 -9.40 -5.18 30.09
N GLU A 30 -9.02 -5.60 28.88
CA GLU A 30 -9.47 -4.96 27.63
C GLU A 30 -10.66 -5.70 26.99
N THR A 31 -10.69 -7.04 26.98
CA THR A 31 -11.73 -7.88 26.32
C THR A 31 -12.57 -8.72 27.28
N GLY A 32 -12.19 -8.79 28.57
CA GLY A 32 -12.82 -9.65 29.57
C GLY A 32 -12.44 -11.15 29.47
N GLN A 33 -11.62 -11.54 28.50
CA GLN A 33 -11.19 -12.94 28.32
C GLN A 33 -9.98 -13.28 29.21
N ALA A 34 -9.98 -14.46 29.83
CA ALA A 34 -8.86 -14.89 30.67
C ALA A 34 -7.62 -15.27 29.82
N GLU A 35 -6.42 -14.84 30.23
CA GLU A 35 -5.18 -15.05 29.44
C GLU A 35 -4.90 -16.53 29.08
N SER A 36 -5.43 -17.48 29.86
CA SER A 36 -5.33 -18.92 29.60
C SER A 36 -6.16 -19.42 28.41
N THR A 37 -7.21 -18.71 27.98
CA THR A 37 -8.01 -19.08 26.79
C THR A 37 -7.39 -18.57 25.49
N ILE A 38 -6.39 -17.68 25.57
CA ILE A 38 -5.78 -17.01 24.43
C ILE A 38 -4.64 -17.87 23.87
N THR A 39 -4.83 -18.40 22.67
CA THR A 39 -3.86 -19.34 22.05
C THR A 39 -2.53 -18.67 21.69
N VAL A 40 -2.55 -17.42 21.22
CA VAL A 40 -1.35 -16.67 20.81
C VAL A 40 -0.69 -16.02 22.03
N PRO A 41 0.53 -16.41 22.45
CA PRO A 41 1.10 -15.92 23.71
C PRO A 41 1.31 -14.40 23.75
N LYS A 42 1.65 -13.77 22.61
CA LYS A 42 1.84 -12.32 22.50
C LYS A 42 0.55 -11.51 22.63
N GLN A 43 -0.64 -12.12 22.54
CA GLN A 43 -1.93 -11.43 22.73
C GLN A 43 -2.39 -11.38 24.19
N ARG A 44 -1.78 -12.16 25.09
CA ARG A 44 -2.25 -12.36 26.48
C ARG A 44 -2.14 -11.10 27.34
N SER A 45 -0.96 -10.51 27.37
CA SER A 45 -0.70 -9.31 28.15
C SER A 45 0.51 -8.56 27.57
N TYR A 46 0.43 -7.24 27.59
CA TYR A 46 1.53 -6.33 27.31
C TYR A 46 1.99 -5.74 28.63
N THR A 47 3.30 -5.65 28.86
CA THR A 47 3.84 -4.95 30.03
C THR A 47 5.11 -4.19 29.63
N GLY A 48 5.11 -2.87 29.84
CA GLY A 48 6.23 -2.01 29.47
C GLY A 48 6.12 -0.61 30.04
N ARG A 49 7.09 0.26 29.71
CA ARG A 49 7.13 1.67 30.15
C ARG A 49 6.71 2.67 29.07
N LYS A 50 6.10 2.20 27.98
CA LYS A 50 5.45 3.09 27.02
C LYS A 50 4.15 3.62 27.66
N PRO A 51 3.76 4.89 27.44
CA PRO A 51 2.62 5.49 28.11
C PRO A 51 1.30 5.08 27.41
N VAL A 52 0.98 3.79 27.52
CA VAL A 52 -0.21 3.14 26.95
C VAL A 52 -1.39 3.34 27.89
N ILE A 53 -2.59 3.58 27.36
CA ILE A 53 -3.85 3.66 28.12
C ILE A 53 -4.78 2.47 27.83
N ARG A 54 -5.69 2.15 28.74
CA ARG A 54 -6.71 1.12 28.52
C ARG A 54 -7.80 1.59 27.56
N SER A 55 -8.37 0.69 26.77
CA SER A 55 -9.45 0.98 25.80
C SER A 55 -10.69 1.59 26.47
N ALA A 56 -10.97 1.24 27.72
CA ALA A 56 -12.03 1.85 28.53
C ALA A 56 -11.74 3.32 28.89
N LEU A 57 -10.48 3.68 29.19
CA LEU A 57 -10.09 5.08 29.44
C LEU A 57 -10.13 5.87 28.13
N ALA A 58 -9.56 5.31 27.06
CA ALA A 58 -9.58 5.93 25.73
C ALA A 58 -11.00 6.29 25.30
N SER A 59 -11.94 5.36 25.47
CA SER A 59 -13.35 5.52 25.07
C SER A 59 -14.22 6.29 26.06
N THR A 60 -13.63 6.96 27.06
CA THR A 60 -14.38 7.85 27.95
C THR A 60 -14.38 9.30 27.40
N PRO A 61 -15.55 9.91 27.12
CA PRO A 61 -15.66 11.32 26.72
C PRO A 61 -14.95 12.27 27.69
N CYS A 62 -14.14 13.21 27.18
CA CYS A 62 -13.39 14.16 28.02
C CYS A 62 -14.29 15.04 28.89
N ILE A 63 -15.53 15.31 28.45
CA ILE A 63 -16.54 16.03 29.24
C ILE A 63 -16.86 15.34 30.58
N ASN A 64 -16.75 14.01 30.67
CA ASN A 64 -17.02 13.24 31.90
C ASN A 64 -15.94 13.46 32.98
N PHE A 65 -14.74 13.91 32.60
CA PHE A 65 -13.66 14.25 33.53
C PHE A 65 -13.55 15.75 33.82
N GLY A 66 -14.08 16.59 32.93
CA GLY A 66 -13.82 18.03 32.91
C GLY A 66 -12.35 18.37 32.68
N ILE A 67 -12.05 19.65 32.44
CA ILE A 67 -10.69 20.10 32.08
C ILE A 67 -9.62 19.72 33.11
N HIS A 68 -9.96 19.80 34.41
CA HIS A 68 -9.05 19.41 35.49
C HIS A 68 -8.78 17.90 35.51
N GLY A 69 -9.82 17.06 35.34
CA GLY A 69 -9.65 15.60 35.33
C GLY A 69 -8.93 15.09 34.08
N VAL A 70 -9.14 15.73 32.92
CA VAL A 70 -8.34 15.45 31.71
C VAL A 70 -6.87 15.77 31.95
N LEU A 71 -6.56 16.98 32.46
CA LEU A 71 -5.18 17.38 32.75
C LEU A 71 -4.52 16.49 33.82
N GLU A 72 -5.24 16.11 34.88
CA GLU A 72 -4.78 15.16 35.90
C GLU A 72 -4.34 13.83 35.28
N ARG A 73 -5.14 13.27 34.36
CA ARG A 73 -4.83 12.01 33.67
C ARG A 73 -3.62 12.16 32.74
N LEU A 74 -3.55 13.22 31.94
CA LEU A 74 -2.40 13.50 31.07
C LEU A 74 -1.11 13.65 31.89
N ASN A 75 -1.15 14.42 32.98
CA ASN A 75 -0.04 14.57 33.93
C ASN A 75 0.42 13.23 34.53
N ALA A 76 -0.53 12.39 34.98
CA ALA A 76 -0.24 11.09 35.58
C ALA A 76 0.36 10.08 34.59
N ILE A 77 -0.17 10.03 33.37
CA ILE A 77 0.28 9.10 32.31
C ILE A 77 1.67 9.50 31.77
N LEU A 78 1.93 10.80 31.63
CA LEU A 78 3.16 11.34 31.03
C LEU A 78 4.19 11.85 32.06
N CYS A 79 3.99 11.54 33.34
CA CYS A 79 4.84 11.95 34.47
C CYS A 79 5.21 13.45 34.48
N THR A 80 4.18 14.29 34.53
CA THR A 80 4.28 15.75 34.49
C THR A 80 3.37 16.40 35.53
N SER A 81 3.55 17.71 35.72
CA SER A 81 2.82 18.50 36.72
C SER A 81 2.35 19.85 36.13
N TYR A 82 1.96 19.84 34.85
CA TYR A 82 1.47 21.05 34.19
C TYR A 82 0.16 21.53 34.81
N THR A 83 -0.09 22.84 34.72
CA THR A 83 -1.26 23.52 35.28
C THR A 83 -1.96 24.36 34.22
N LEU A 84 -3.26 24.64 34.43
CA LEU A 84 -4.07 25.48 33.53
C LEU A 84 -3.69 26.98 33.56
N ASN A 85 -2.59 27.33 34.24
CA ASN A 85 -1.98 28.66 34.18
C ASN A 85 -1.38 28.95 32.79
N ALA A 86 -1.00 27.91 32.05
CA ALA A 86 -0.58 28.03 30.66
C ALA A 86 -1.80 28.18 29.74
N SER A 87 -2.03 29.40 29.22
CA SER A 87 -3.19 29.75 28.39
C SER A 87 -3.35 28.87 27.15
N ILE A 88 -2.25 28.47 26.51
CA ILE A 88 -2.24 27.58 25.33
C ILE A 88 -2.81 26.20 25.69
N LEU A 89 -2.27 25.57 26.73
CA LEU A 89 -2.71 24.25 27.20
C LEU A 89 -4.19 24.27 27.61
N ARG A 90 -4.60 25.34 28.32
CA ARG A 90 -6.00 25.55 28.68
C ARG A 90 -6.91 25.63 27.44
N SER A 91 -6.61 26.53 26.50
CA SER A 91 -7.39 26.74 25.29
C SER A 91 -7.56 25.47 24.44
N VAL A 92 -6.50 24.66 24.34
CA VAL A 92 -6.52 23.38 23.60
C VAL A 92 -7.41 22.34 24.28
N LEU A 93 -7.32 22.20 25.61
CA LEU A 93 -8.19 21.28 26.35
C LEU A 93 -9.66 21.75 26.38
N GLU A 94 -9.93 23.06 26.47
CA GLU A 94 -11.28 23.62 26.34
C GLU A 94 -11.87 23.33 24.94
N SER A 95 -11.08 23.51 23.88
CA SER A 95 -11.48 23.22 22.49
C SER A 95 -11.85 21.74 22.28
N PHE A 96 -11.05 20.81 22.80
CA PHE A 96 -11.33 19.38 22.64
C PHE A 96 -12.55 18.90 23.46
N ILE A 97 -12.79 19.50 24.64
CA ILE A 97 -14.00 19.22 25.43
C ILE A 97 -15.24 19.79 24.72
N ALA A 98 -15.15 20.97 24.11
CA ALA A 98 -16.24 21.57 23.33
C ALA A 98 -16.60 20.75 22.07
N GLN A 99 -15.63 20.06 21.47
CA GLN A 99 -15.82 19.09 20.37
C GLN A 99 -16.34 17.72 20.84
N ASN A 100 -16.55 17.52 22.15
CA ASN A 100 -16.99 16.25 22.75
C ASN A 100 -16.09 15.04 22.42
N TYR A 101 -14.79 15.26 22.24
CA TYR A 101 -13.86 14.17 21.98
C TYR A 101 -13.64 13.26 23.20
N ASP A 102 -13.28 12.01 22.93
CA ASP A 102 -12.87 11.06 23.96
C ASP A 102 -11.40 11.23 24.35
N PHE A 103 -11.04 10.69 25.52
CA PHE A 103 -9.70 10.82 26.06
C PHE A 103 -8.65 10.18 25.14
N GLY A 104 -9.00 9.14 24.38
CA GLY A 104 -8.12 8.53 23.38
C GLY A 104 -7.75 9.53 22.28
N THR A 105 -8.73 10.14 21.64
CA THR A 105 -8.54 11.12 20.56
C THR A 105 -7.73 12.34 21.02
N VAL A 106 -8.06 12.88 22.21
CA VAL A 106 -7.30 13.98 22.81
C VAL A 106 -5.87 13.58 23.13
N TYR A 107 -5.68 12.41 23.74
CA TYR A 107 -4.36 11.91 24.11
C TYR A 107 -3.51 11.64 22.87
N THR A 108 -4.07 11.08 21.80
CA THR A 108 -3.36 10.81 20.54
C THR A 108 -2.80 12.08 19.91
N ASN A 109 -3.61 13.15 19.88
CA ASN A 109 -3.23 14.44 19.33
C ASN A 109 -2.16 15.15 20.17
N ILE A 110 -2.31 15.13 21.50
CA ILE A 110 -1.44 15.88 22.42
C ILE A 110 -0.10 15.15 22.68
N ARG A 111 -0.12 13.82 22.84
CA ARG A 111 1.00 12.99 23.32
C ARG A 111 2.34 13.25 22.61
N PRO A 112 2.44 13.35 21.27
CA PRO A 112 3.72 13.59 20.58
C PRO A 112 4.41 14.90 20.96
N TYR A 113 3.62 15.90 21.38
CA TYR A 113 4.04 17.28 21.60
C TYR A 113 4.03 17.70 23.08
N TRP A 114 3.68 16.80 24.00
CA TRP A 114 3.35 17.18 25.39
C TRP A 114 4.44 17.98 26.11
N TYR A 115 5.72 17.61 25.91
CA TYR A 115 6.85 18.30 26.53
C TYR A 115 7.27 19.60 25.83
N ASP A 116 6.67 19.90 24.67
CA ASP A 116 6.81 21.16 23.93
C ASP A 116 5.42 21.80 23.72
N LEU A 117 4.98 22.51 24.76
CA LEU A 117 3.72 23.26 24.77
C LEU A 117 3.66 24.37 23.69
N THR A 118 4.78 24.70 23.02
CA THR A 118 4.76 25.67 21.92
C THR A 118 4.31 25.02 20.61
N THR A 119 4.73 23.77 20.35
CA THR A 119 4.32 23.02 19.16
C THR A 119 2.89 22.49 19.26
N ILE A 120 2.34 22.29 20.46
CA ILE A 120 0.91 21.91 20.68
C ILE A 120 -0.07 22.82 19.91
N ARG A 121 0.23 24.12 19.74
CA ARG A 121 -0.64 25.04 18.98
C ARG A 121 -0.82 24.62 17.52
N TYR A 122 0.20 24.00 16.91
CA TYR A 122 0.22 23.65 15.49
C TYR A 122 -0.42 22.29 15.17
N ILE A 123 -1.08 21.65 16.13
CA ILE A 123 -1.75 20.36 15.93
C ILE A 123 -2.84 20.46 14.85
N SER A 124 -3.74 21.45 14.93
CA SER A 124 -4.77 21.68 13.91
C SER A 124 -4.18 21.95 12.53
N GLU A 125 -3.25 22.91 12.47
CA GLU A 125 -2.51 23.29 11.24
C GLU A 125 -1.65 22.16 10.65
N SER A 126 -1.50 21.02 11.34
CA SER A 126 -0.81 19.84 10.81
C SER A 126 -1.74 18.90 10.02
N TRP A 127 -3.04 18.86 10.33
CA TRP A 127 -4.00 17.96 9.68
C TRP A 127 -4.35 18.43 8.27
N ASP A 128 -4.65 19.73 8.11
CA ASP A 128 -5.03 20.29 6.82
C ASP A 128 -3.92 20.14 5.77
N ARG A 129 -2.64 20.26 6.14
CA ARG A 129 -1.52 20.06 5.20
C ARG A 129 -1.39 18.62 4.66
N HIS A 130 -1.77 17.60 5.44
CA HIS A 130 -1.82 16.22 4.94
C HIS A 130 -3.02 16.01 3.99
N ARG A 131 -4.16 16.66 4.30
CA ARG A 131 -5.36 16.70 3.45
C ARG A 131 -5.09 17.40 2.12
N GLU A 132 -4.46 18.59 2.13
CA GLU A 132 -4.02 19.34 0.94
C GLU A 132 -3.08 18.51 0.05
N MET A 133 -2.06 17.87 0.65
CA MET A 133 -1.15 16.99 -0.09
C MET A 133 -1.91 15.86 -0.79
N ARG A 134 -2.90 15.24 -0.14
CA ARG A 134 -3.75 14.19 -0.75
C ARG A 134 -4.72 14.70 -1.81
N GLN A 135 -5.06 16.00 -1.83
CA GLN A 135 -5.82 16.62 -2.91
C GLN A 135 -4.94 16.94 -4.13
N HIS A 136 -3.69 17.37 -3.91
CA HIS A 136 -2.78 17.80 -4.99
C HIS A 136 -2.01 16.66 -5.69
N ILE A 137 -1.99 15.44 -5.15
CA ILE A 137 -1.35 14.28 -5.83
C ILE A 137 -2.09 13.80 -7.09
N LEU A 138 -3.37 14.15 -7.29
CA LEU A 138 -4.18 13.71 -8.43
C LEU A 138 -4.23 14.75 -9.56
N ALA A 139 -3.76 14.38 -10.74
CA ALA A 139 -3.87 15.19 -11.95
C ALA A 139 -4.06 14.30 -13.19
N ASN A 140 -5.03 14.61 -14.05
CA ASN A 140 -5.28 13.90 -15.32
C ASN A 140 -5.35 12.36 -15.19
N ASN A 141 -6.07 11.85 -14.19
CA ASN A 141 -6.17 10.42 -13.83
C ASN A 141 -4.83 9.74 -13.47
N MET A 142 -3.80 10.53 -13.17
CA MET A 142 -2.49 10.09 -12.70
C MET A 142 -2.24 10.54 -11.26
N ILE A 143 -1.64 9.66 -10.48
CA ILE A 143 -1.10 9.92 -9.14
C ILE A 143 0.35 10.35 -9.28
N SER A 144 0.71 11.48 -8.71
CA SER A 144 2.07 12.02 -8.70
C SER A 144 2.81 11.65 -7.40
N GLY A 145 3.98 11.02 -7.55
CA GLY A 145 4.82 10.61 -6.42
C GLY A 145 4.55 9.19 -5.92
N LYS A 146 5.56 8.61 -5.25
CA LYS A 146 5.57 7.19 -4.81
C LYS A 146 5.36 6.99 -3.31
N ASN A 147 5.51 8.04 -2.51
CA ASN A 147 5.53 7.97 -1.05
C ASN A 147 4.32 8.69 -0.47
N ILE A 148 3.13 8.14 -0.71
CA ILE A 148 1.89 8.64 -0.11
C ILE A 148 1.77 8.05 1.29
N PRO A 149 1.49 8.85 2.33
CA PRO A 149 1.27 8.33 3.68
C PRO A 149 -0.07 7.58 3.75
N PRO A 150 -0.23 6.55 4.59
CA PRO A 150 -1.52 5.88 4.80
C PRO A 150 -2.61 6.85 5.31
N ARG A 151 -3.88 6.68 4.88
CA ARG A 151 -5.01 7.50 5.38
C ARG A 151 -5.36 7.25 6.85
N ARG A 152 -5.12 6.05 7.35
CA ARG A 152 -5.66 5.51 8.60
C ARG A 152 -4.54 4.85 9.39
N ILE A 153 -3.97 5.55 10.36
CA ILE A 153 -2.91 5.04 11.22
C ILE A 153 -3.50 4.73 12.58
N TRP A 154 -3.40 3.48 13.04
CA TRP A 154 -3.86 3.08 14.36
C TRP A 154 -2.76 3.35 15.39
N ASP A 155 -2.97 4.32 16.29
CA ASP A 155 -2.14 4.53 17.47
C ASP A 155 -2.49 3.47 18.51
N LEU A 156 -1.52 2.62 18.83
CA LEU A 156 -1.69 1.49 19.75
C LEU A 156 -1.60 1.92 21.22
N TYR A 157 -0.98 3.06 21.52
CA TYR A 157 -0.87 3.56 22.90
C TYR A 157 -2.23 4.07 23.37
N THR A 158 -3.04 4.61 22.46
CA THR A 158 -4.37 5.20 22.69
C THR A 158 -5.53 4.30 22.26
N ASN A 159 -5.27 3.31 21.40
CA ASN A 159 -6.29 2.52 20.68
C ASN A 159 -7.20 3.34 19.77
N ARG A 160 -6.64 4.29 19.00
CA ARG A 160 -7.43 5.15 18.10
C ARG A 160 -6.91 5.08 16.67
N VAL A 161 -7.82 4.97 15.71
CA VAL A 161 -7.51 5.25 14.31
C VAL A 161 -7.39 6.77 14.15
N VAL A 162 -6.27 7.19 13.60
CA VAL A 162 -5.91 8.56 13.24
C VAL A 162 -6.08 8.70 11.74
N SER A 163 -6.80 9.73 11.28
CA SER A 163 -7.01 9.98 9.85
C SER A 163 -7.00 11.47 9.49
N ASP A 164 -6.72 11.77 8.22
CA ASP A 164 -6.66 13.13 7.68
C ASP A 164 -8.07 13.77 7.47
N GLU A 165 -9.15 13.01 7.67
CA GLU A 165 -10.52 13.39 7.32
C GLU A 165 -11.46 13.27 8.55
N GLU A 166 -11.75 14.39 9.21
CA GLU A 166 -12.69 14.47 10.34
C GLU A 166 -14.08 13.96 9.94
N ARG A 167 -14.47 12.79 10.46
CA ARG A 167 -15.81 12.19 10.28
C ARG A 167 -16.26 11.50 11.57
N MET A 168 -17.57 11.34 11.72
CA MET A 168 -18.21 10.94 12.98
C MET A 168 -19.13 9.71 12.82
N ASN A 169 -19.05 8.78 13.79
CA ASN A 169 -20.14 7.99 14.40
C ASN A 169 -20.91 6.93 13.55
N VAL A 170 -20.38 5.67 13.43
CA VAL A 170 -21.02 4.29 13.35
C VAL A 170 -20.02 3.20 12.84
N TRP A 171 -19.58 2.09 13.47
CA TRP A 171 -19.74 1.51 14.83
C TRP A 171 -18.62 0.49 15.25
N THR A 172 -17.48 0.91 15.84
CA THR A 172 -16.58 0.14 16.76
C THR A 172 -15.84 1.11 17.71
N PRO A 173 -15.40 0.76 18.93
CA PRO A 173 -14.72 1.71 19.83
C PRO A 173 -13.35 2.24 19.37
N ILE A 174 -12.77 1.73 18.28
CA ILE A 174 -11.37 1.96 17.88
C ILE A 174 -11.27 2.95 16.72
N ASN A 175 -12.22 2.92 15.80
CA ASN A 175 -12.43 3.96 14.78
C ASN A 175 -13.46 4.99 15.24
N GLY A 176 -13.46 5.39 16.53
CA GLY A 176 -14.39 6.39 17.08
C GLY A 176 -15.88 6.04 16.93
N PHE A 177 -16.18 4.80 16.54
CA PHE A 177 -17.35 4.40 15.78
C PHE A 177 -17.42 5.18 14.45
N GLU A 178 -17.02 4.67 13.26
CA GLU A 178 -17.04 5.47 11.99
C GLU A 178 -17.42 4.74 10.69
N TRP A 179 -17.03 3.48 10.51
CA TRP A 179 -17.61 2.58 9.50
C TRP A 179 -17.66 1.13 10.03
N PRO A 180 -18.54 0.27 9.48
CA PRO A 180 -18.44 -1.18 9.71
C PRO A 180 -17.13 -1.68 9.11
N VAL A 181 -16.28 -2.25 9.98
CA VAL A 181 -15.01 -2.87 9.61
C VAL A 181 -15.24 -4.38 9.44
N PRO A 182 -15.04 -4.97 8.25
CA PRO A 182 -15.10 -6.42 8.07
C PRO A 182 -13.86 -7.18 8.60
N ILE A 183 -13.63 -7.00 9.90
CA ILE A 183 -12.79 -7.86 10.73
C ILE A 183 -13.39 -9.28 10.65
N PRO A 184 -12.58 -10.34 10.52
CA PRO A 184 -13.09 -11.70 10.66
C PRO A 184 -13.78 -11.91 12.01
N GLU A 185 -14.89 -12.65 12.04
CA GLU A 185 -15.74 -12.90 13.23
C GLU A 185 -14.97 -13.39 14.48
N TYR A 186 -13.83 -14.04 14.27
CA TYR A 186 -12.95 -14.62 15.29
C TYR A 186 -11.73 -13.75 15.65
N ALA A 187 -11.59 -12.55 15.09
CA ALA A 187 -10.43 -11.68 15.30
C ALA A 187 -10.82 -10.44 16.11
N ASP A 188 -10.01 -10.13 17.12
CA ASP A 188 -10.27 -9.10 18.12
C ASP A 188 -9.12 -8.07 18.09
N LEU A 189 -9.45 -6.80 17.90
CA LEU A 189 -8.46 -5.73 17.77
C LEU A 189 -7.75 -5.41 19.08
N ASP A 190 -8.36 -5.60 20.25
CA ASP A 190 -7.66 -5.40 21.53
C ASP A 190 -6.63 -6.52 21.77
N LEU A 191 -6.89 -7.75 21.28
CA LEU A 191 -5.88 -8.82 21.23
C LEU A 191 -4.73 -8.47 20.28
N ILE A 192 -5.03 -8.08 19.05
CA ILE A 192 -4.03 -7.71 18.03
C ILE A 192 -3.20 -6.50 18.50
N ARG A 193 -3.82 -5.54 19.19
CA ARG A 193 -3.16 -4.40 19.81
C ARG A 193 -2.12 -4.84 20.84
N ILE A 194 -2.49 -5.74 21.76
CA ILE A 194 -1.56 -6.31 22.75
C ILE A 194 -0.40 -7.03 22.04
N GLU A 195 -0.68 -7.76 20.95
CA GLU A 195 0.33 -8.42 20.12
C GLU A 195 1.33 -7.43 19.49
N MET A 196 0.84 -6.35 18.88
CA MET A 196 1.68 -5.34 18.22
C MET A 196 2.46 -4.48 19.21
N LEU A 197 1.89 -4.15 20.37
CA LEU A 197 2.63 -3.53 21.48
C LEU A 197 3.78 -4.44 21.97
N ASN A 198 3.54 -5.76 21.98
CA ASN A 198 4.56 -6.80 22.22
C ASN A 198 5.53 -7.03 21.04
N LEU A 199 5.41 -6.27 19.95
CA LEU A 199 6.40 -6.13 18.87
C LEU A 199 6.99 -4.70 18.83
N GLU A 200 6.89 -3.97 19.95
CA GLU A 200 7.36 -2.59 20.16
C GLU A 200 6.70 -1.52 19.26
N ALA A 201 5.64 -1.86 18.53
CA ALA A 201 4.93 -0.92 17.68
C ALA A 201 4.21 0.17 18.51
N GLU A 202 4.30 1.41 18.03
CA GLU A 202 3.53 2.55 18.56
C GLU A 202 2.34 2.89 17.65
N TYR A 203 2.56 2.76 16.33
CA TYR A 203 1.58 2.97 15.28
C TYR A 203 1.59 1.78 14.33
N VAL A 204 0.41 1.35 13.89
CA VAL A 204 0.24 0.32 12.86
C VAL A 204 -0.72 0.82 11.80
N TRP A 205 -0.44 0.49 10.54
CA TRP A 205 -1.43 0.54 9.47
C TRP A 205 -1.81 -0.91 9.14
N LEU A 206 -3.10 -1.19 9.05
CA LEU A 206 -3.64 -2.51 8.73
C LEU A 206 -4.24 -2.50 7.33
N ASP A 207 -3.78 -3.42 6.49
CA ASP A 207 -4.21 -3.61 5.11
C ASP A 207 -5.71 -3.91 5.02
N VAL A 208 -6.20 -4.83 5.86
CA VAL A 208 -7.61 -5.23 5.92
C VAL A 208 -8.55 -4.06 6.26
N LEU A 209 -8.09 -3.07 7.03
CA LEU A 209 -8.89 -1.89 7.40
C LEU A 209 -9.03 -0.87 6.26
N CYS A 210 -8.19 -0.98 5.22
CA CYS A 210 -8.03 0.04 4.17
C CYS A 210 -8.26 -0.50 2.75
N LEU A 211 -8.08 -1.80 2.53
CA LEU A 211 -8.39 -2.49 1.27
C LEU A 211 -9.90 -2.72 1.12
N ARG A 212 -10.31 -3.17 -0.08
CA ARG A 212 -11.73 -3.35 -0.40
C ARG A 212 -12.34 -4.47 0.45
N GLN A 213 -13.27 -4.08 1.31
CA GLN A 213 -14.19 -4.98 1.97
C GLN A 213 -15.59 -4.37 1.83
N GLU A 214 -16.41 -4.90 0.91
CA GLU A 214 -17.73 -4.34 0.58
C GLU A 214 -18.64 -4.40 1.83
N SER A 215 -18.98 -3.25 2.42
CA SER A 215 -19.74 -3.19 3.69
C SER A 215 -20.74 -2.02 3.80
N GLY A 216 -21.46 -1.75 2.72
CA GLY A 216 -22.77 -1.10 2.78
C GLY A 216 -22.75 0.43 2.70
N TRP A 217 -22.84 1.13 3.83
CA TRP A 217 -22.93 2.59 3.82
C TRP A 217 -21.61 3.24 3.39
N ARG A 218 -21.72 4.31 2.58
CA ARG A 218 -20.61 5.19 2.16
C ARG A 218 -19.57 4.54 1.22
N GLU A 219 -19.96 3.50 0.48
CA GLU A 219 -19.16 2.88 -0.60
C GLU A 219 -18.79 3.86 -1.74
N ASP A 220 -19.54 4.96 -1.91
CA ASP A 220 -19.19 6.07 -2.81
C ASP A 220 -17.84 6.71 -2.46
N LEU A 221 -17.59 6.97 -1.17
CA LEU A 221 -16.31 7.51 -0.70
C LEU A 221 -15.18 6.49 -0.85
N ARG A 222 -15.46 5.21 -0.58
CA ARG A 222 -14.45 4.14 -0.72
C ARG A 222 -13.92 4.04 -2.15
N LYS A 223 -14.77 4.23 -3.16
CA LYS A 223 -14.33 4.26 -4.57
C LYS A 223 -13.38 5.42 -4.86
N GLU A 224 -13.60 6.60 -4.28
CA GLU A 224 -12.67 7.73 -4.39
C GLU A 224 -11.37 7.51 -3.59
N GLU A 225 -11.42 6.83 -2.44
CA GLU A 225 -10.22 6.44 -1.71
C GLU A 225 -9.38 5.41 -2.48
N TRP A 226 -10.02 4.37 -3.02
CA TRP A 226 -9.38 3.28 -3.76
C TRP A 226 -8.65 3.76 -5.01
N LYS A 227 -9.15 4.80 -5.71
CA LYS A 227 -8.45 5.44 -6.84
C LYS A 227 -6.99 5.75 -6.54
N VAL A 228 -6.68 6.20 -5.32
CA VAL A 228 -5.32 6.53 -4.87
C VAL A 228 -4.68 5.38 -4.11
N ASP A 229 -5.40 4.79 -3.15
CA ASP A 229 -4.77 3.96 -2.13
C ASP A 229 -4.44 2.55 -2.68
N VAL A 230 -5.27 1.98 -3.57
CA VAL A 230 -5.04 0.65 -4.17
C VAL A 230 -3.78 0.61 -5.06
N PRO A 231 -3.51 1.59 -5.96
CA PRO A 231 -2.26 1.63 -6.72
C PRO A 231 -1.00 1.96 -5.91
N THR A 232 -1.13 2.50 -4.69
CA THR A 232 -0.01 3.08 -3.92
C THR A 232 0.34 2.31 -2.66
N ILE A 233 -0.46 1.31 -2.27
CA ILE A 233 -0.36 0.56 -1.01
C ILE A 233 1.01 -0.07 -0.73
N GLY A 234 1.71 -0.55 -1.77
CA GLY A 234 3.09 -1.06 -1.67
C GLY A 234 4.10 -0.07 -1.08
N SER A 235 3.82 1.24 -1.16
CA SER A 235 4.65 2.29 -0.53
C SER A 235 4.64 2.21 0.99
N ILE A 236 3.56 1.71 1.58
CA ILE A 236 3.44 1.54 3.03
C ILE A 236 4.28 0.34 3.47
N TYR A 237 4.14 -0.80 2.77
CA TYR A 237 4.94 -2.00 3.03
C TYR A 237 6.44 -1.70 2.99
N ARG A 238 6.96 -1.16 1.87
CA ARG A 238 8.40 -0.91 1.68
C ARG A 238 9.02 0.02 2.75
N ASN A 239 8.21 0.91 3.36
CA ASN A 239 8.68 1.90 4.34
C ASN A 239 8.36 1.52 5.81
N ALA A 240 7.87 0.31 6.09
CA ALA A 240 7.45 -0.14 7.42
C ALA A 240 8.01 -1.51 7.81
N MET A 241 7.93 -1.83 9.10
CA MET A 241 7.96 -3.22 9.56
C MET A 241 6.59 -3.82 9.26
N VAL A 242 6.55 -4.99 8.62
CA VAL A 242 5.31 -5.68 8.24
C VAL A 242 5.23 -7.01 8.99
N VAL A 243 4.02 -7.35 9.44
CA VAL A 243 3.71 -8.60 10.16
C VAL A 243 2.70 -9.39 9.33
N TYR A 244 3.06 -10.62 8.95
CA TYR A 244 2.27 -11.44 8.03
C TYR A 244 1.38 -12.47 8.75
N TYR A 245 0.08 -12.26 8.69
CA TYR A 245 -0.93 -13.18 9.25
C TYR A 245 -1.33 -14.28 8.25
N LEU A 246 -0.39 -15.19 7.96
CA LEU A 246 -0.54 -16.24 6.93
C LEU A 246 -1.79 -17.13 7.11
N SER A 247 -2.27 -17.32 8.35
CA SER A 247 -3.46 -18.14 8.67
C SER A 247 -4.71 -17.32 8.97
N GLY A 248 -4.70 -16.01 8.69
CA GLY A 248 -5.75 -15.04 9.01
C GLY A 248 -5.38 -14.12 10.19
N LEU A 249 -5.86 -12.87 10.15
CA LEU A 249 -5.53 -11.82 11.12
C LEU A 249 -5.76 -12.27 12.57
N GLY A 250 -4.76 -12.08 13.43
CA GLY A 250 -4.81 -12.41 14.86
C GLY A 250 -4.85 -13.92 15.17
N ARG A 251 -4.80 -14.83 14.18
CA ARG A 251 -4.86 -16.27 14.43
C ARG A 251 -3.48 -16.87 14.68
N PRO A 252 -3.37 -17.94 15.49
CA PRO A 252 -2.17 -18.76 15.54
C PRO A 252 -1.88 -19.36 14.16
N PHE A 253 -0.60 -19.48 13.81
CA PHE A 253 -0.21 -20.12 12.56
C PHE A 253 -0.67 -21.58 12.52
N CYS A 254 -1.32 -21.95 11.44
CA CYS A 254 -1.84 -23.28 11.16
C CYS A 254 -1.74 -23.52 9.65
N LEU A 255 -1.33 -24.73 9.27
CA LEU A 255 -1.18 -25.16 7.88
C LEU A 255 -1.70 -26.59 7.74
N GLN A 256 -2.77 -26.75 6.96
CA GLN A 256 -3.40 -28.03 6.66
C GLN A 256 -3.00 -28.54 5.26
N PRO A 257 -3.12 -29.85 4.97
CA PRO A 257 -2.92 -30.38 3.63
C PRO A 257 -3.86 -29.69 2.62
N GLY A 258 -3.28 -29.05 1.59
CA GLY A 258 -4.01 -28.30 0.58
C GLY A 258 -4.10 -26.78 0.82
N ASP A 259 -3.74 -26.26 2.00
CA ASP A 259 -3.79 -24.80 2.28
C ASP A 259 -2.87 -23.98 1.36
N LEU A 260 -1.75 -24.56 0.88
CA LEU A 260 -0.86 -23.91 -0.08
C LEU A 260 -1.45 -23.81 -1.49
N GLU A 261 -2.26 -24.79 -1.89
CA GLU A 261 -2.92 -24.85 -3.20
C GLU A 261 -4.23 -24.05 -3.23
N SER A 262 -4.80 -23.75 -2.05
CA SER A 262 -6.01 -22.96 -1.89
C SER A 262 -5.90 -21.60 -2.58
N GLU A 263 -6.96 -21.17 -3.29
CA GLU A 263 -7.04 -19.81 -3.86
C GLU A 263 -7.04 -18.71 -2.79
N ARG A 264 -7.34 -19.07 -1.53
CA ARG A 264 -7.24 -18.20 -0.36
C ARG A 264 -5.83 -18.14 0.24
N CYS A 265 -4.89 -18.96 -0.24
CA CYS A 265 -3.51 -18.97 0.23
C CYS A 265 -2.83 -17.63 -0.02
N TRP A 266 -2.13 -17.09 0.99
CA TRP A 266 -1.38 -15.84 0.86
C TRP A 266 -0.37 -15.90 -0.31
N PHE A 267 0.37 -16.99 -0.46
CA PHE A 267 1.34 -17.18 -1.56
C PHE A 267 0.71 -17.21 -2.96
N ARG A 268 -0.62 -17.40 -3.08
CA ARG A 268 -1.32 -17.43 -4.36
C ARG A 268 -1.98 -16.09 -4.73
N ARG A 269 -2.03 -15.07 -3.86
CA ARG A 269 -2.71 -13.79 -4.17
C ARG A 269 -1.87 -12.85 -5.04
N ALA A 270 -2.50 -12.05 -5.89
CA ALA A 270 -1.82 -11.05 -6.73
C ALA A 270 -1.12 -9.95 -5.89
N TRP A 271 -1.77 -9.51 -4.81
CA TRP A 271 -1.28 -8.46 -3.90
C TRP A 271 0.04 -8.83 -3.19
N THR A 272 0.26 -10.13 -2.96
CA THR A 272 1.46 -10.67 -2.33
C THR A 272 2.75 -10.30 -3.06
N LEU A 273 2.69 -10.00 -4.37
CA LEU A 273 3.84 -9.53 -5.14
C LEU A 273 4.27 -8.08 -4.81
N GLN A 274 3.39 -7.26 -4.22
CA GLN A 274 3.76 -5.98 -3.61
C GLN A 274 4.27 -6.15 -2.17
N GLU A 275 3.80 -7.19 -1.48
CA GLU A 275 4.19 -7.50 -0.10
C GLU A 275 5.63 -8.10 -0.05
N GLU A 276 5.94 -9.07 -0.92
CA GLU A 276 7.22 -9.80 -0.94
C GLU A 276 8.47 -8.98 -1.33
N GLU A 277 8.31 -7.81 -1.95
CA GLU A 277 9.46 -6.96 -2.31
C GLU A 277 10.35 -6.60 -1.09
N LEU A 278 9.77 -6.63 0.12
CA LEU A 278 10.41 -6.28 1.38
C LEU A 278 11.67 -7.09 1.74
N GLN A 279 11.87 -8.29 1.20
CA GLN A 279 13.06 -9.11 1.52
C GLN A 279 13.88 -9.54 0.30
N ALA A 280 13.28 -9.68 -0.88
CA ALA A 280 14.01 -10.05 -2.10
C ALA A 280 15.05 -8.99 -2.54
N LEU A 281 14.85 -7.72 -2.15
CA LEU A 281 15.70 -6.58 -2.52
C LEU A 281 17.15 -6.63 -2.00
N GLN A 282 17.49 -7.54 -1.08
CA GLN A 282 18.88 -7.72 -0.61
C GLN A 282 19.66 -8.84 -1.29
N THR A 283 19.00 -9.75 -2.02
CA THR A 283 19.66 -10.95 -2.59
C THR A 283 19.41 -11.19 -4.08
N MET A 284 18.38 -10.60 -4.70
CA MET A 284 18.06 -10.82 -6.12
C MET A 284 17.92 -9.54 -6.94
N THR A 285 18.98 -9.26 -7.69
CA THR A 285 19.04 -8.24 -8.75
C THR A 285 17.94 -8.44 -9.80
N ARG A 286 17.03 -7.46 -9.92
CA ARG A 286 16.14 -7.21 -11.08
C ARG A 286 15.33 -8.42 -11.60
N ARG A 287 14.09 -8.59 -11.14
CA ARG A 287 13.06 -9.33 -11.91
C ARG A 287 12.72 -8.53 -13.18
N GLY A 288 12.87 -9.12 -14.36
CA GLY A 288 12.36 -8.55 -15.62
C GLY A 288 10.85 -8.64 -15.75
N ILE A 289 10.26 -7.85 -16.65
CA ILE A 289 8.79 -7.68 -16.81
C ILE A 289 8.08 -9.03 -16.94
N PHE A 290 8.58 -9.94 -17.78
CA PHE A 290 7.94 -11.23 -18.03
C PHE A 290 7.90 -12.15 -16.81
N ASN A 291 8.84 -12.01 -15.85
CA ASN A 291 8.76 -12.73 -14.59
C ASN A 291 7.60 -12.19 -13.74
N VAL A 292 7.51 -10.86 -13.59
CA VAL A 292 6.41 -10.21 -12.84
C VAL A 292 5.04 -10.51 -13.49
N LEU A 293 4.96 -10.47 -14.83
CA LEU A 293 3.75 -10.82 -15.57
C LEU A 293 3.39 -12.30 -15.43
N TRP A 294 4.36 -13.22 -15.46
CA TRP A 294 4.13 -14.66 -15.21
C TRP A 294 3.63 -14.91 -13.78
N GLN A 295 4.15 -14.19 -12.79
CA GLN A 295 3.66 -14.25 -11.41
C GLN A 295 2.23 -13.69 -11.29
N MET A 296 1.93 -12.55 -11.93
CA MET A 296 0.56 -12.01 -12.00
C MET A 296 -0.40 -12.94 -12.74
N ARG A 297 0.05 -13.65 -13.78
CA ARG A 297 -0.77 -14.63 -14.50
C ARG A 297 -1.21 -15.77 -13.58
N ASN A 298 -0.27 -16.36 -12.85
CA ASN A 298 -0.50 -17.54 -12.01
C ASN A 298 -1.14 -17.24 -10.64
N SER A 299 -1.22 -15.97 -10.24
CA SER A 299 -1.86 -15.55 -8.99
C SER A 299 -3.39 -15.46 -9.08
N VAL A 300 -4.04 -15.26 -7.93
CA VAL A 300 -5.48 -15.10 -7.75
C VAL A 300 -5.79 -13.64 -7.38
N SER A 301 -6.86 -13.09 -7.96
CA SER A 301 -7.29 -11.70 -7.78
C SER A 301 -8.82 -11.62 -7.72
N THR A 302 -9.37 -10.90 -6.74
CA THR A 302 -10.83 -10.76 -6.57
C THR A 302 -11.48 -10.00 -7.72
N LYS A 303 -10.87 -8.90 -8.18
CA LYS A 303 -11.24 -8.23 -9.44
C LYS A 303 -10.07 -8.42 -10.43
N PRO A 304 -10.29 -8.84 -11.70
CA PRO A 304 -9.20 -9.10 -12.65
C PRO A 304 -8.22 -7.91 -12.83
N LEU A 305 -8.79 -6.70 -12.87
CA LEU A 305 -8.08 -5.41 -12.89
C LEU A 305 -7.03 -5.24 -11.78
N ASP A 306 -7.20 -5.91 -10.63
CA ASP A 306 -6.24 -5.84 -9.51
C ASP A 306 -4.84 -6.35 -9.91
N LYS A 307 -4.75 -7.26 -10.88
CA LYS A 307 -3.47 -7.73 -11.42
C LYS A 307 -2.74 -6.64 -12.20
N VAL A 308 -3.47 -5.82 -12.96
CA VAL A 308 -2.91 -4.69 -13.70
C VAL A 308 -2.44 -3.61 -12.73
N THR A 309 -3.29 -3.21 -11.78
CA THR A 309 -2.94 -2.19 -10.79
C THR A 309 -1.85 -2.66 -9.83
N GLY A 310 -1.81 -3.95 -9.50
CA GLY A 310 -0.75 -4.58 -8.71
C GLY A 310 0.65 -4.36 -9.29
N LEU A 311 0.79 -4.28 -10.62
CA LEU A 311 2.07 -4.04 -11.30
C LEU A 311 2.59 -2.60 -11.11
N ALA A 312 1.73 -1.60 -10.91
CA ALA A 312 2.15 -0.20 -10.99
C ALA A 312 3.21 0.18 -9.94
N TYR A 313 3.08 -0.39 -8.73
CA TYR A 313 4.07 -0.21 -7.66
C TYR A 313 5.37 -1.02 -7.91
N ILE A 314 5.24 -2.29 -8.29
CA ILE A 314 6.36 -3.22 -8.54
C ILE A 314 7.27 -2.66 -9.64
N LEU A 315 6.66 -2.28 -10.78
CA LEU A 315 7.36 -1.67 -11.90
C LEU A 315 7.86 -0.26 -11.61
N SER A 316 7.53 0.30 -10.43
CA SER A 316 8.09 1.55 -9.92
C SER A 316 7.94 2.73 -10.89
N ALA A 317 6.75 2.88 -11.48
CA ALA A 317 6.41 4.01 -12.35
C ALA A 317 6.54 5.37 -11.61
N LYS A 318 6.91 6.44 -12.33
CA LYS A 318 7.13 7.78 -11.72
C LYS A 318 5.80 8.47 -11.37
N SER A 319 4.81 8.28 -12.22
CA SER A 319 3.39 8.55 -12.01
C SER A 319 2.64 7.22 -12.11
N ILE A 320 1.57 7.07 -11.33
CA ILE A 320 0.83 5.81 -11.21
C ILE A 320 -0.62 6.05 -11.67
N PRO A 321 -1.20 5.25 -12.60
CA PRO A 321 -2.60 5.43 -12.99
C PRO A 321 -3.55 5.17 -11.83
N ILE A 322 -4.67 5.89 -11.75
CA ILE A 322 -5.69 5.65 -10.73
C ILE A 322 -6.37 4.28 -10.90
N TYR A 323 -6.88 3.75 -9.78
CA TYR A 323 -7.79 2.61 -9.81
C TYR A 323 -9.24 3.06 -10.08
N ASP A 324 -9.67 3.02 -11.34
CA ASP A 324 -11.07 3.15 -11.73
C ASP A 324 -11.70 1.74 -11.86
N GLU A 325 -12.83 1.48 -11.20
CA GLU A 325 -13.56 0.20 -11.31
C GLU A 325 -14.34 0.03 -12.61
N THR A 326 -14.47 1.10 -13.41
CA THR A 326 -15.26 1.12 -14.66
C THR A 326 -14.41 0.99 -15.92
N GLN A 327 -13.08 1.15 -15.83
CA GLN A 327 -12.17 0.97 -16.95
C GLN A 327 -11.95 -0.52 -17.27
N SER A 328 -11.63 -0.85 -18.54
CA SER A 328 -11.24 -2.22 -18.88
C SER A 328 -9.80 -2.54 -18.44
N GLU A 329 -9.49 -3.83 -18.30
CA GLU A 329 -8.12 -4.28 -18.01
C GLU A 329 -7.13 -3.86 -19.11
N GLU A 330 -7.58 -3.80 -20.37
CA GLU A 330 -6.76 -3.38 -21.51
C GLU A 330 -6.46 -1.87 -21.49
N ASP A 331 -7.44 -1.05 -21.07
CA ASP A 331 -7.25 0.41 -20.90
C ASP A 331 -6.30 0.70 -19.74
N ALA A 332 -6.48 0.02 -18.61
CA ALA A 332 -5.59 0.12 -17.46
C ALA A 332 -4.17 -0.36 -17.81
N TRP A 333 -4.03 -1.42 -18.61
CA TRP A 333 -2.75 -1.91 -19.09
C TRP A 333 -2.11 -0.92 -20.06
N ALA A 334 -2.88 -0.31 -20.95
CA ALA A 334 -2.40 0.75 -21.84
C ALA A 334 -1.92 1.99 -21.07
N ALA A 335 -2.67 2.43 -20.05
CA ALA A 335 -2.30 3.54 -19.18
C ALA A 335 -1.02 3.23 -18.37
N LEU A 336 -0.92 2.03 -17.79
CA LEU A 336 0.28 1.60 -17.07
C LEU A 336 1.50 1.52 -17.98
N VAL A 337 1.38 0.92 -19.16
CA VAL A 337 2.45 0.90 -20.17
C VAL A 337 2.89 2.32 -20.53
N GLY A 338 1.96 3.26 -20.70
CA GLY A 338 2.27 4.66 -21.01
C GLY A 338 3.17 5.38 -19.99
N VAL A 339 3.28 4.88 -18.76
CA VAL A 339 4.11 5.47 -17.68
C VAL A 339 5.16 4.50 -17.11
N MET A 340 5.28 3.31 -17.70
CA MET A 340 6.20 2.26 -17.28
C MET A 340 7.66 2.69 -17.52
N PRO A 341 8.60 2.45 -16.58
CA PRO A 341 10.00 2.81 -16.80
C PRO A 341 10.61 2.11 -18.03
N LYS A 342 11.44 2.87 -18.78
CA LYS A 342 11.98 2.45 -20.10
C LYS A 342 12.59 1.05 -20.14
N LEU A 343 13.22 0.59 -19.05
CA LEU A 343 13.77 -0.76 -18.93
C LEU A 343 12.71 -1.86 -19.23
N TYR A 344 11.54 -1.76 -18.60
CA TYR A 344 10.47 -2.75 -18.78
C TYR A 344 9.75 -2.58 -20.13
N LEU A 345 9.65 -1.35 -20.64
CA LEU A 345 9.15 -1.09 -22.00
C LEU A 345 10.02 -1.75 -23.08
N GLN A 346 11.35 -1.67 -22.91
CA GLN A 346 12.30 -2.32 -23.80
C GLN A 346 12.23 -3.85 -23.73
N GLU A 347 11.95 -4.40 -22.54
CA GLU A 347 11.71 -5.84 -22.41
C GLU A 347 10.39 -6.27 -23.09
N LEU A 348 9.31 -5.47 -23.05
CA LEU A 348 8.04 -5.80 -23.72
C LEU A 348 8.16 -5.97 -25.25
N LEU A 349 9.15 -5.34 -25.90
CA LEU A 349 9.47 -5.54 -27.33
C LEU A 349 9.96 -6.97 -27.64
N LEU A 350 10.34 -7.75 -26.62
CA LEU A 350 10.83 -9.13 -26.74
C LEU A 350 9.71 -10.16 -26.56
N TYR A 351 8.43 -9.73 -26.52
CA TYR A 351 7.30 -10.65 -26.50
C TYR A 351 7.18 -11.37 -27.87
N PRO A 352 6.99 -12.70 -27.92
CA PRO A 352 7.20 -13.48 -29.14
C PRO A 352 6.09 -13.38 -30.20
N GLU A 353 4.96 -12.74 -29.88
CA GLU A 353 3.82 -12.55 -30.78
C GLU A 353 3.57 -11.06 -31.05
N PRO A 354 3.07 -10.67 -32.23
CA PRO A 354 2.61 -9.31 -32.44
C PRO A 354 1.42 -8.97 -31.53
N GLY A 355 1.38 -7.74 -31.04
CA GLY A 355 0.26 -7.20 -30.28
C GLY A 355 -1.04 -7.23 -31.06
N ASN A 356 -2.13 -7.74 -30.46
CA ASN A 356 -3.45 -7.80 -31.09
C ASN A 356 -4.32 -6.54 -30.85
N GLY A 357 -3.87 -5.61 -30.00
CA GLY A 357 -4.53 -4.33 -29.70
C GLY A 357 -4.05 -3.15 -30.57
N CYS A 358 -4.22 -1.93 -30.08
CA CYS A 358 -3.90 -0.69 -30.81
C CYS A 358 -2.42 -0.46 -31.17
N LYS A 359 -1.49 -1.28 -30.65
CA LYS A 359 -0.05 -1.21 -30.91
C LYS A 359 0.48 -2.64 -31.11
N LEU A 360 1.12 -2.90 -32.26
CA LEU A 360 1.63 -4.23 -32.61
C LEU A 360 2.94 -4.62 -31.89
N TRP A 361 3.67 -3.65 -31.33
CA TRP A 361 5.00 -3.86 -30.73
C TRP A 361 4.99 -4.38 -29.28
N ARG A 362 3.81 -4.41 -28.64
CA ARG A 362 3.63 -4.87 -27.26
C ARG A 362 2.44 -5.82 -27.16
N PRO A 363 2.43 -6.78 -26.23
CA PRO A 363 1.24 -7.56 -25.97
C PRO A 363 0.11 -6.70 -25.39
N SER A 364 -1.12 -7.09 -25.71
CA SER A 364 -2.31 -6.74 -24.94
C SER A 364 -2.33 -7.48 -23.60
N TRP A 365 -3.19 -7.05 -22.68
CA TRP A 365 -3.35 -7.70 -21.38
C TRP A 365 -3.88 -9.13 -21.54
N SER A 366 -4.84 -9.31 -22.45
CA SER A 366 -5.36 -10.62 -22.85
C SER A 366 -4.27 -11.55 -23.41
N GLN A 367 -3.31 -11.06 -24.20
CA GLN A 367 -2.14 -11.84 -24.60
C GLN A 367 -1.22 -12.20 -23.42
N VAL A 368 -0.91 -11.23 -22.54
CA VAL A 368 -0.12 -11.48 -21.32
C VAL A 368 -0.74 -12.59 -20.46
N MET A 369 -2.06 -12.56 -20.30
CA MET A 369 -2.79 -13.53 -19.48
C MET A 369 -3.01 -14.87 -20.18
N ALA A 370 -3.09 -14.91 -21.51
CA ALA A 370 -3.21 -16.15 -22.28
C ALA A 370 -1.87 -16.87 -22.51
N GLY A 371 -0.77 -16.14 -22.73
CA GLY A 371 0.51 -16.66 -23.21
C GLY A 371 1.19 -17.66 -22.28
N THR A 372 1.57 -18.82 -22.82
CA THR A 372 2.31 -19.88 -22.10
C THR A 372 3.82 -19.64 -22.01
N HIS A 373 4.32 -18.59 -22.67
CA HIS A 373 5.74 -18.35 -22.89
C HIS A 373 6.50 -17.92 -21.64
N SER A 374 7.31 -18.81 -21.07
CA SER A 374 8.42 -18.43 -20.20
C SER A 374 9.52 -17.76 -21.03
N VAL A 375 9.41 -16.43 -21.24
CA VAL A 375 10.39 -15.66 -22.02
C VAL A 375 11.75 -15.70 -21.30
N GLY A 376 12.66 -16.53 -21.79
CA GLY A 376 14.01 -16.66 -21.26
C GLY A 376 14.79 -15.36 -21.48
N LEU A 377 15.22 -14.73 -20.38
CA LEU A 377 15.91 -13.44 -20.34
C LEU A 377 17.10 -13.37 -21.33
N PRO A 378 17.04 -12.52 -22.37
CA PRO A 378 18.25 -12.06 -23.05
C PRO A 378 19.07 -11.19 -22.08
N GLY A 379 20.38 -11.34 -22.11
CA GLY A 379 21.27 -10.73 -21.11
C GLY A 379 21.26 -9.19 -21.13
N LEU A 380 20.65 -8.59 -20.10
CA LEU A 380 20.83 -7.22 -19.61
C LEU A 380 21.18 -6.16 -20.68
N MET A 381 20.23 -5.85 -21.56
CA MET A 381 20.37 -4.72 -22.48
C MET A 381 20.58 -3.41 -21.70
N LYS A 382 21.71 -2.74 -21.96
CA LYS A 382 21.92 -1.32 -21.64
C LYS A 382 21.52 -0.50 -22.85
N SER A 383 20.68 0.51 -22.64
CA SER A 383 20.24 1.49 -23.64
C SER A 383 20.27 2.87 -22.98
N THR A 384 20.62 3.91 -23.73
CA THR A 384 21.02 5.22 -23.20
C THR A 384 20.32 6.38 -23.93
N GLY A 385 18.97 6.40 -23.89
CA GLY A 385 18.18 7.40 -24.58
C GLY A 385 16.96 7.92 -23.81
N GLU A 386 16.92 9.24 -23.60
CA GLU A 386 15.65 9.99 -23.66
C GLU A 386 15.22 9.98 -25.15
N LEU A 387 13.95 9.81 -25.49
CA LEU A 387 13.03 10.91 -25.80
C LEU A 387 11.59 10.37 -25.95
N GLU A 388 10.69 11.16 -26.53
CA GLU A 388 9.33 10.80 -26.96
C GLU A 388 9.32 9.97 -28.26
N GLY A 389 8.25 9.19 -28.49
CA GLY A 389 8.01 8.40 -29.70
C GLY A 389 8.30 6.89 -29.58
N ASP A 390 7.65 6.07 -30.40
CA ASP A 390 7.78 4.61 -30.46
C ASP A 390 9.09 4.17 -31.18
N TRP A 391 10.26 4.52 -30.65
CA TRP A 391 11.56 4.10 -31.21
C TRP A 391 12.47 3.44 -30.15
N TYR A 392 13.44 2.64 -30.63
CA TYR A 392 14.29 1.78 -29.79
C TYR A 392 15.76 1.90 -30.19
N GLU A 393 16.63 2.10 -29.19
CA GLU A 393 18.09 2.06 -29.34
C GLU A 393 18.64 0.81 -28.65
N GLY A 394 19.26 -0.08 -29.43
CA GLY A 394 19.87 -1.31 -28.94
C GLY A 394 20.43 -2.20 -30.07
N PRO A 395 20.75 -3.47 -29.78
CA PRO A 395 21.31 -4.43 -30.74
C PRO A 395 20.50 -4.54 -32.05
N CYS A 396 21.05 -3.98 -33.13
CA CYS A 396 20.46 -3.99 -34.46
C CYS A 396 20.95 -5.18 -35.31
N MET A 397 20.04 -5.77 -36.09
CA MET A 397 20.35 -6.82 -37.07
C MET A 397 21.10 -6.20 -38.25
N LYS A 398 22.41 -6.51 -38.38
CA LYS A 398 23.27 -5.90 -39.43
C LYS A 398 22.83 -6.22 -40.86
N SER A 399 22.18 -7.37 -41.07
CA SER A 399 21.60 -7.77 -42.36
C SER A 399 20.65 -8.96 -42.16
N GLY A 400 19.69 -9.11 -43.08
CA GLY A 400 18.78 -10.24 -43.18
C GLY A 400 18.11 -10.25 -44.56
N ASN A 401 17.74 -11.44 -45.04
CA ASN A 401 17.07 -11.61 -46.33
C ASN A 401 15.56 -11.72 -46.12
N VAL A 402 14.77 -10.94 -46.84
CA VAL A 402 13.30 -10.91 -46.77
C VAL A 402 12.68 -11.53 -48.01
N TRP A 403 11.70 -12.41 -47.81
CA TRP A 403 10.95 -13.11 -48.86
C TRP A 403 9.43 -12.97 -48.63
N GLY A 404 8.62 -13.20 -49.68
CA GLY A 404 7.16 -13.25 -49.61
C GLY A 404 6.43 -11.89 -49.65
N LEU A 405 7.00 -10.83 -49.06
CA LEU A 405 6.33 -9.52 -48.96
C LEU A 405 6.10 -8.76 -50.28
N ALA A 406 6.54 -9.28 -51.44
CA ALA A 406 6.43 -8.57 -52.72
C ALA A 406 4.99 -8.46 -53.26
N ASP A 407 4.06 -9.29 -52.80
CA ASP A 407 2.67 -9.27 -53.24
C ASP A 407 1.86 -8.17 -52.55
N VAL A 408 1.21 -7.31 -53.34
CA VAL A 408 0.40 -6.16 -52.88
C VAL A 408 -1.10 -6.35 -53.23
N SER A 409 -1.50 -7.53 -53.70
CA SER A 409 -2.83 -7.79 -54.29
C SER A 409 -4.03 -7.69 -53.35
N ASN A 410 -3.83 -7.60 -52.03
CA ASN A 410 -4.89 -7.66 -51.03
C ASN A 410 -4.84 -6.46 -50.07
N GLU A 411 -5.48 -5.35 -50.43
CA GLU A 411 -5.63 -4.20 -49.54
C GLU A 411 -6.29 -4.60 -48.21
N GLY A 412 -5.73 -4.12 -47.09
CA GLY A 412 -6.22 -4.40 -45.74
C GLY A 412 -5.74 -5.70 -45.10
N ILE A 413 -5.24 -6.68 -45.87
CA ILE A 413 -4.64 -7.91 -45.32
C ILE A 413 -3.13 -7.70 -45.12
N PRO A 414 -2.56 -8.00 -43.93
CA PRO A 414 -1.11 -7.90 -43.73
C PRO A 414 -0.36 -8.88 -44.63
N ARG A 415 0.51 -8.36 -45.51
CA ARG A 415 1.40 -9.16 -46.37
C ARG A 415 2.22 -10.11 -45.51
N GLN A 416 2.31 -11.38 -45.86
CA GLN A 416 3.05 -12.41 -45.10
C GLN A 416 4.38 -12.75 -45.78
N GLY A 417 5.41 -13.02 -44.99
CA GLY A 417 6.74 -13.32 -45.52
C GLY A 417 7.65 -14.02 -44.52
N GLU A 418 8.90 -14.22 -44.93
CA GLU A 418 9.95 -14.82 -44.11
C GLU A 418 11.21 -13.94 -44.09
N LEU A 419 11.78 -13.78 -42.90
CA LEU A 419 13.03 -13.08 -42.63
C LEU A 419 14.10 -14.10 -42.21
N VAL A 420 15.17 -14.22 -42.99
CA VAL A 420 16.31 -15.10 -42.71
C VAL A 420 17.50 -14.27 -42.24
N ILE A 421 17.94 -14.51 -41.01
CA ILE A 421 19.06 -13.82 -40.34
C ILE A 421 20.15 -14.84 -40.04
N LYS A 422 21.42 -14.42 -39.99
CA LYS A 422 22.52 -15.26 -39.48
C LYS A 422 22.93 -14.82 -38.08
N ASP A 423 23.13 -15.78 -37.19
CA ASP A 423 23.69 -15.51 -35.86
C ASP A 423 25.22 -15.29 -35.89
N PHE A 424 25.83 -15.11 -34.71
CA PHE A 424 27.27 -14.89 -34.56
C PHE A 424 28.14 -16.10 -34.94
N THR A 425 27.58 -17.29 -35.08
CA THR A 425 28.24 -18.49 -35.63
C THR A 425 28.10 -18.60 -37.15
N GLY A 426 27.22 -17.79 -37.74
CA GLY A 426 26.86 -17.82 -39.16
C GLY A 426 25.67 -18.75 -39.47
N ALA A 427 25.07 -19.40 -38.48
CA ALA A 427 23.93 -20.29 -38.67
C ALA A 427 22.66 -19.47 -39.01
N PRO A 428 21.85 -19.92 -39.99
CA PRO A 428 20.63 -19.23 -40.41
C PRO A 428 19.44 -19.52 -39.48
N HIS A 429 18.71 -18.48 -39.12
CA HIS A 429 17.45 -18.53 -38.38
C HIS A 429 16.36 -17.86 -39.21
N THR A 430 15.21 -18.53 -39.36
CA THR A 430 14.09 -18.08 -40.20
C THR A 430 12.90 -17.70 -39.32
N PHE A 431 12.39 -16.48 -39.51
CA PHE A 431 11.26 -15.92 -38.76
C PHE A 431 10.12 -15.59 -39.72
N LYS A 432 8.88 -15.91 -39.35
CA LYS A 432 7.69 -15.43 -40.06
C LYS A 432 7.48 -13.96 -39.74
N ILE A 433 7.23 -13.15 -40.76
CA ILE A 433 7.03 -11.71 -40.65
C ILE A 433 5.74 -11.28 -41.35
N SER A 434 5.21 -10.11 -40.99
CA SER A 434 4.12 -9.48 -41.74
C SER A 434 4.25 -7.96 -41.83
N ALA A 435 3.74 -7.38 -42.91
CA ALA A 435 3.79 -5.94 -43.18
C ALA A 435 2.41 -5.39 -43.58
N LYS A 436 2.00 -4.27 -42.97
CA LYS A 436 0.72 -3.59 -43.26
C LYS A 436 0.86 -2.40 -44.22
N HIS A 437 2.02 -1.77 -44.26
CA HIS A 437 2.37 -0.75 -45.25
C HIS A 437 2.96 -1.42 -46.49
N ALA A 438 2.69 -0.83 -47.65
CA ALA A 438 3.52 -0.98 -48.85
C ALA A 438 4.40 0.26 -48.97
N ASP A 439 5.68 0.06 -49.28
CA ASP A 439 6.59 1.17 -49.59
C ASP A 439 6.26 1.69 -51.00
N THR A 440 6.10 3.01 -51.13
CA THR A 440 5.77 3.72 -52.37
C THR A 440 6.98 4.46 -52.92
#